data_AF-A0A5D0CWN1-F1
#
_entry.id   AF-A0A5D0CWN1-F1
#
_cell.length_a   1.000
_cell.length_b   1.000
_cell.length_c   1.000
_cell.angle_alpha   90.00
_cell.angle_beta   90.00
_cell.angle_gamma   90.00
#
_symmetry.space_group_name_H-M   'P 1'
#
loop_
_entity.id
_entity.type
_entity.pdbx_description
1 polymer ?
#
loop_
_entity_poly.entity_id
_entity_poly.type
_entity_poly.pdbx_seq_one_letter_code
_entity_poly.pdbx_strand_id
1 'polypeptide(L)'
;MNKLLKIIGTVFFIGGLLWAIFSAIYGDGWIPALASILSGFLAGIVFLALAEILDRTDENRYYLEVLLERTEQPEPPVSRPAAPAKRKTKTALESLKDHKFNAND
;
A
#
# COMPACT_ATOMS: atom_id res chain seq x y z
N MET A 1 -12.60 -11.81 -5.76
CA MET A 1 -12.57 -13.06 -4.94
C MET A 1 -12.58 -12.80 -3.44
N ASN A 2 -11.97 -11.71 -2.96
CA ASN A 2 -11.95 -11.34 -1.55
C ASN A 2 -13.31 -11.34 -0.82
N LYS A 3 -14.37 -10.72 -1.38
CA LYS A 3 -15.73 -10.76 -0.78
C LYS A 3 -16.23 -12.18 -0.53
N LEU A 4 -15.93 -13.12 -1.41
CA LEU A 4 -16.31 -14.53 -1.27
C LEU A 4 -15.57 -15.19 -0.11
N LEU A 5 -14.26 -14.95 0.04
CA LEU A 5 -13.48 -15.47 1.17
C LEU A 5 -13.97 -14.91 2.52
N LYS A 6 -14.32 -13.61 2.56
CA LYS A 6 -14.89 -12.98 3.77
C LYS A 6 -16.22 -13.62 4.17
N ILE A 7 -17.10 -13.90 3.19
CA ILE A 7 -18.38 -14.58 3.44
C ILE A 7 -18.13 -16.02 3.91
N ILE A 8 -17.24 -16.76 3.25
CA ILE A 8 -16.90 -18.14 3.62
C ILE A 8 -16.34 -18.20 5.05
N GLY A 9 -15.39 -17.32 5.39
CA GLY A 9 -14.84 -17.24 6.74
C GLY A 9 -15.91 -16.93 7.80
N THR A 10 -16.84 -16.04 7.48
CA THR A 10 -17.98 -15.71 8.37
C THR A 10 -18.92 -16.91 8.55
N VAL A 11 -19.22 -17.64 7.46
CA VAL A 11 -20.04 -18.86 7.51
C VAL A 11 -19.39 -19.95 8.35
N PHE A 12 -18.07 -20.15 8.23
CA PHE A 12 -17.36 -21.11 9.08
C PHE A 12 -17.39 -20.71 10.56
N PHE A 13 -17.31 -19.42 10.85
CA PHE A 13 -17.37 -18.91 12.22
C PHE A 13 -18.75 -19.13 12.84
N ILE A 14 -19.82 -18.72 12.14
CA ILE A 14 -21.20 -18.87 12.61
C ILE A 14 -21.60 -20.34 12.63
N GLY A 15 -21.22 -21.11 11.60
CA GLY A 15 -21.51 -22.53 11.48
C GLY A 15 -20.85 -23.35 12.59
N GLY A 16 -19.58 -23.07 12.91
CA GLY A 16 -18.86 -23.71 14.02
C GLY A 16 -19.51 -23.41 15.37
N LEU A 17 -19.96 -22.17 15.59
CA LEU A 17 -20.66 -21.77 16.81
C LEU A 17 -22.02 -22.48 16.97
N LEU A 18 -22.82 -22.50 15.90
CA LEU A 18 -24.13 -23.17 15.89
C LEU A 18 -23.99 -24.68 16.10
N TRP A 19 -23.00 -25.29 15.44
CA TRP A 19 -22.70 -26.72 15.60
C TRP A 19 -22.26 -27.05 17.02
N ALA A 20 -21.44 -26.20 17.64
CA ALA A 20 -21.02 -26.39 19.02
C ALA A 20 -22.17 -26.30 20.02
N ILE A 21 -23.09 -25.34 19.84
CA ILE A 21 -24.32 -25.23 20.64
C ILE A 21 -25.17 -26.48 20.48
N PHE A 22 -25.35 -26.95 19.25
CA PHE A 22 -26.11 -28.16 18.97
C PHE A 22 -25.47 -29.39 19.63
N SER A 23 -24.15 -29.56 19.49
CA SER A 23 -23.40 -30.66 20.10
C SER A 23 -23.40 -30.61 21.64
N ALA A 24 -23.40 -29.42 22.23
CA ALA A 24 -23.44 -29.25 23.69
C ALA A 24 -24.82 -29.58 24.28
N ILE A 25 -25.91 -29.27 23.57
CA ILE A 25 -27.29 -29.48 24.04
C ILE A 25 -27.78 -30.89 23.73
N TYR A 26 -27.48 -31.40 22.52
CA TYR A 26 -28.07 -32.62 21.98
C TYR A 26 -27.06 -33.77 21.77
N GLY A 27 -25.76 -33.54 21.99
CA GLY A 27 -24.69 -34.48 21.63
C GLY A 27 -23.75 -34.87 22.77
N ASP A 28 -22.54 -35.29 22.38
CA ASP A 28 -21.49 -36.01 23.14
C ASP A 28 -20.81 -35.23 24.30
N GLY A 29 -21.45 -34.19 24.82
CA GLY A 29 -20.93 -33.37 25.90
C GLY A 29 -20.03 -32.22 25.46
N TRP A 30 -19.32 -31.64 26.43
CA TRP A 30 -18.78 -30.27 26.34
C TRP A 30 -17.40 -30.22 25.64
N ILE A 31 -16.68 -31.35 25.62
CA ILE A 31 -15.38 -31.48 24.96
C ILE A 31 -15.51 -31.36 23.41
N PRO A 32 -16.36 -32.13 22.72
CA PRO A 32 -16.54 -31.98 21.27
C PRO A 32 -17.14 -30.62 20.89
N ALA A 33 -17.98 -30.04 21.74
CA ALA A 33 -18.47 -28.67 21.57
C ALA A 33 -17.32 -27.64 21.61
N LEU A 34 -16.39 -27.76 22.57
CA LEU A 34 -15.23 -26.87 22.64
C LEU A 34 -14.30 -27.02 21.42
N ALA A 35 -14.05 -28.26 20.98
CA ALA A 35 -13.22 -28.53 19.80
C ALA A 35 -13.84 -27.97 18.50
N SER A 36 -15.16 -27.98 18.38
CA SER A 36 -15.87 -27.41 17.22
C SER A 36 -15.85 -25.88 17.21
N ILE A 37 -15.95 -25.22 18.36
CA ILE A 37 -15.74 -23.75 18.47
C ILE A 37 -14.31 -23.40 18.04
N LEU A 38 -13.32 -24.07 18.60
CA LEU A 38 -11.91 -23.77 18.33
C LEU A 38 -11.55 -24.00 16.86
N SER A 39 -12.00 -25.09 16.26
CA SER A 39 -11.75 -25.38 14.85
C SER A 39 -12.47 -24.40 13.91
N GLY A 40 -13.74 -24.06 14.19
CA GLY A 40 -14.49 -23.05 13.44
C GLY A 40 -13.87 -21.66 13.54
N PHE A 41 -13.42 -21.27 14.74
CA PHE A 41 -12.72 -20.01 14.99
C PHE A 41 -11.40 -19.92 14.21
N LEU A 42 -10.55 -20.94 14.34
CA LEU A 42 -9.27 -21.01 13.63
C LEU A 42 -9.45 -21.00 12.12
N ALA A 43 -10.39 -21.78 11.59
CA ALA A 43 -10.70 -21.78 10.17
C ALA A 43 -11.18 -20.40 9.70
N GLY A 44 -12.08 -19.76 10.45
CA GLY A 44 -12.57 -18.41 10.16
C GLY A 44 -11.44 -17.38 10.09
N ILE A 45 -10.50 -17.41 11.05
CA ILE A 45 -9.32 -16.53 11.04
C ILE A 45 -8.46 -16.77 9.79
N VAL A 46 -8.19 -18.03 9.46
CA VAL A 46 -7.36 -18.36 8.29
C VAL A 46 -7.99 -17.84 7.01
N PHE A 47 -9.30 -18.01 6.82
CA PHE A 47 -9.99 -17.50 5.64
C PHE A 47 -10.00 -15.97 5.58
N LEU A 48 -10.16 -15.28 6.70
CA LEU A 48 -10.07 -13.82 6.76
C LEU A 48 -8.66 -13.32 6.43
N ALA A 49 -7.63 -13.95 6.99
CA ALA A 49 -6.24 -13.62 6.70
C ALA A 49 -5.89 -13.84 5.22
N LEU A 50 -6.34 -14.95 4.64
CA LEU A 50 -6.18 -15.21 3.20
C LEU A 50 -6.88 -14.16 2.34
N ALA A 51 -8.07 -13.70 2.76
CA ALA A 51 -8.81 -12.66 2.05
C ALA A 51 -8.02 -11.34 2.01
N GLU A 52 -7.44 -10.95 3.14
CA GLU A 52 -6.60 -9.75 3.26
C GLU A 52 -5.30 -9.86 2.44
N ILE A 53 -4.65 -11.02 2.46
CA ILE A 53 -3.45 -11.26 1.63
C ILE A 53 -3.78 -11.12 0.15
N LEU A 54 -4.94 -11.62 -0.28
CA LEU A 54 -5.39 -11.47 -1.67
C LEU A 54 -5.58 -10.00 -2.03
N ASP A 55 -6.25 -9.22 -1.18
CA ASP A 55 -6.43 -7.77 -1.40
C ASP A 55 -5.10 -7.05 -1.55
N ARG A 56 -4.14 -7.33 -0.67
CA ARG A 56 -2.79 -6.75 -0.73
C ARG A 56 -2.04 -7.15 -1.99
N THR A 57 -2.26 -8.37 -2.47
CA THR A 57 -1.63 -8.85 -3.70
C THR A 57 -2.21 -8.15 -4.93
N ASP A 58 -3.52 -7.96 -4.97
CA ASP A 58 -4.21 -7.22 -6.04
C ASP A 58 -3.79 -5.74 -6.05
N GLU A 59 -3.68 -5.10 -4.88
CA GLU A 59 -3.15 -3.73 -4.74
C GLU A 59 -1.70 -3.64 -5.23
N ASN A 60 -0.82 -4.55 -4.80
CA ASN A 60 0.57 -4.57 -5.24
C ASN A 60 0.69 -4.77 -6.75
N ARG A 61 -0.13 -5.64 -7.34
CA ARG A 61 -0.18 -5.82 -8.78
C ARG A 61 -0.56 -4.51 -9.48
N TYR A 62 -1.58 -3.81 -9.00
CA TYR A 62 -1.97 -2.51 -9.54
C TYR A 62 -0.82 -1.49 -9.48
N TYR A 63 -0.11 -1.39 -8.35
CA TYR A 63 1.04 -0.49 -8.25
C TYR A 63 2.18 -0.85 -9.20
N LEU A 64 2.44 -2.14 -9.39
CA LEU A 64 3.45 -2.61 -10.35
C LEU A 64 3.05 -2.27 -11.79
N GLU A 65 1.78 -2.44 -12.16
CA GLU A 65 1.25 -2.03 -13.47
C GLU A 65 1.41 -0.52 -13.68
N VAL A 66 1.07 0.31 -12.68
CA VAL A 66 1.24 1.78 -12.75
C VAL A 66 2.71 2.18 -12.87
N LEU A 67 3.61 1.51 -12.15
CA LEU A 67 5.05 1.78 -12.27
C LEU A 67 5.58 1.39 -13.66
N LEU A 68 5.16 0.24 -14.18
CA LEU A 68 5.53 -0.23 -15.51
C LEU A 68 5.10 0.79 -16.58
N GLU A 69 3.84 1.24 -16.54
CA GLU A 69 3.30 2.27 -17.45
C GLU A 69 4.09 3.59 -17.39
N ARG A 70 4.53 4.00 -16.19
CA ARG A 70 5.36 5.21 -16.02
C ARG A 70 6.79 5.02 -16.52
N THR A 71 7.33 3.81 -16.47
CA THR A 71 8.67 3.51 -16.98
C THR A 71 8.71 3.22 -18.48
N GLU A 72 7.60 2.77 -19.06
CA GLU A 72 7.49 2.53 -20.51
C GLU A 72 7.27 3.80 -21.33
N GLN A 73 6.88 4.92 -20.69
CA GLN A 73 6.97 6.22 -21.33
C GLN A 73 8.46 6.61 -21.37
N PRO A 74 9.12 6.60 -22.56
CA PRO A 74 10.39 7.28 -22.66
C PRO A 74 10.07 8.72 -22.31
N GLU A 75 10.76 9.28 -21.31
CA GLU A 75 10.77 10.73 -21.15
C GLU A 75 10.96 11.31 -22.57
N PRO A 76 10.03 12.12 -23.10
CA PRO A 76 10.29 12.77 -24.36
C PRO A 76 11.63 13.48 -24.16
N PRO A 77 12.63 13.27 -25.04
CA PRO A 77 13.94 13.87 -24.82
C PRO A 77 13.67 15.33 -24.58
N VAL A 78 13.95 15.79 -23.36
CA VAL A 78 13.80 17.19 -23.00
C VAL A 78 14.76 17.87 -23.95
N SER A 79 14.22 18.36 -25.05
CA SER A 79 14.91 19.23 -25.98
C SER A 79 15.17 20.46 -25.14
N ARG A 80 16.31 20.44 -24.44
CA ARG A 80 16.85 21.60 -23.76
C ARG A 80 16.76 22.70 -24.81
N PRO A 81 15.97 23.76 -24.61
CA PRO A 81 16.09 24.92 -25.47
C PRO A 81 17.59 25.25 -25.46
N ALA A 82 18.19 25.29 -26.66
CA ALA A 82 19.61 25.56 -26.80
C ALA A 82 19.94 26.75 -25.90
N ALA A 83 20.81 26.52 -24.91
CA ALA A 83 21.15 27.55 -23.95
C ALA A 83 21.55 28.80 -24.74
N PRO A 84 20.90 29.96 -24.51
CA PRO A 84 21.21 31.16 -25.26
C PRO A 84 22.70 31.42 -25.13
N ALA A 85 23.37 31.64 -26.26
CA ALA A 85 24.79 31.91 -26.33
C ALA A 85 25.18 32.89 -25.22
N LYS A 86 26.10 32.46 -24.34
CA LYS A 86 26.55 33.18 -23.14
C LYS A 86 26.64 34.69 -23.42
N ARG A 87 25.63 35.45 -22.98
CA ARG A 87 25.76 36.91 -22.83
C ARG A 87 26.87 37.14 -21.82
N LYS A 88 27.92 37.86 -22.23
CA LYS A 88 28.99 38.32 -21.34
C LYS A 88 28.39 39.27 -20.31
N THR A 89 27.84 38.76 -19.22
CA THR A 89 27.54 39.55 -18.03
C THR A 89 28.87 39.92 -17.40
N LYS A 90 29.26 41.20 -17.55
CA LYS A 90 30.38 41.80 -16.83
C LYS A 90 30.20 41.51 -15.34
N THR A 91 31.24 40.95 -14.75
CA THR A 91 31.32 40.45 -13.38
C THR A 91 31.00 41.59 -12.42
N ALA A 92 30.15 41.35 -11.40
CA ALA A 92 29.82 42.34 -10.36
C ALA A 92 31.06 42.93 -9.65
N LEU A 93 32.20 42.23 -9.71
CA LEU A 93 33.50 42.69 -9.23
C LEU A 93 34.10 43.89 -9.98
N GLU A 94 33.80 44.08 -11.28
CA GLU A 94 34.27 45.28 -12.00
C GLU A 94 33.56 46.55 -11.49
N SER A 95 32.28 46.43 -11.11
CA SER A 95 31.50 47.58 -10.61
C SER A 95 31.92 48.07 -9.22
N LEU A 96 32.65 47.24 -8.46
CA LEU A 96 33.17 47.57 -7.13
C LEU A 96 34.53 48.28 -7.18
N LYS A 97 35.22 48.26 -8.33
CA LYS A 97 36.54 48.89 -8.46
C LYS A 97 36.46 50.42 -8.48
N ASP A 98 35.34 50.96 -8.97
CA ASP A 98 35.11 52.40 -9.04
C ASP A 98 34.42 52.97 -7.78
N HIS A 99 34.07 52.11 -6.81
CA HIS A 99 33.41 52.55 -5.58
C HIS A 99 34.45 53.02 -4.56
N LYS A 100 34.79 54.31 -4.62
CA LYS A 100 35.62 54.99 -3.64
C LYS A 100 34.84 55.12 -2.32
N PHE A 101 35.20 54.32 -1.32
CA PHE A 101 34.67 54.43 0.04
C PHE A 101 34.95 55.85 0.57
N ASN A 102 33.90 56.62 0.83
CA ASN A 102 34.01 57.90 1.52
C ASN A 102 33.90 57.61 3.02
N ALA A 103 35.03 57.59 3.72
CA ALA A 103 35.07 57.44 5.16
C ALA A 103 34.78 58.80 5.82
N ASN A 104 33.50 59.11 5.99
CA ASN A 104 32.99 60.11 6.93
C ASN A 104 31.51 59.82 7.15
N ASP A 105 31.25 58.86 8.02
CA ASP A 105 30.06 58.79 8.88
C ASP A 105 30.49 58.10 10.20
#